data_AF-A0A7L4NMM7-F1
#
_entry.id   AF-A0A7L4NMM7-F1
#
_cell.length_a   1.000
_cell.length_b   1.000
_cell.length_c   1.000
_cell.angle_alpha   90.00
_cell.angle_beta   90.00
_cell.angle_gamma   90.00
#
_symmetry.space_group_name_H-M   'P 1'
#
loop_
_entity.id
_entity.type
_entity.pdbx_description
1 polymer ?
#
loop_
_entity_poly.entity_id
_entity_poly.type
_entity_poly.pdbx_seq_one_letter_code
_entity_poly.pdbx_strand_id
1 'polypeptide(L)' 'YLTQQAVALQRTMNEIYKNGSNANIMPLKFTAPSMASVLEQLNIINGILFIPLSQKDLENLKAEVQRRQQLQES' A
#
# COMPACT_ATOMS: atom_id res chain seq x y z
N TYR A 1 1.65 5.02 4.34
CA TYR A 1 1.99 5.74 5.60
C TYR A 1 3.26 6.56 5.47
N LEU A 2 4.35 6.00 4.90
CA LEU A 2 5.63 6.68 4.70
C LEU A 2 5.54 7.97 3.89
N THR A 3 4.74 7.98 2.82
CA THR A 3 4.51 9.18 2.00
C THR A 3 3.89 10.32 2.81
N GLN A 4 3.00 10.01 3.77
CA GLN A 4 2.39 11.04 4.61
C GLN A 4 3.39 11.61 5.61
N GLN A 5 4.29 10.79 6.15
CA GLN A 5 5.37 11.25 7.04
C GLN A 5 6.36 12.17 6.31
N ALA A 6 6.75 11.80 5.08
CA ALA A 6 7.60 12.63 4.23
C ALA A 6 6.93 13.97 3.87
N VAL A 7 5.63 13.94 3.54
CA VAL A 7 4.85 15.15 3.26
C VAL A 7 4.71 16.03 4.51
N ALA A 8 4.47 15.46 5.69
CA ALA A 8 4.39 16.19 6.94
C ALA A 8 5.72 16.91 7.22
N LEU A 9 6.85 16.21 7.08
CA LEU A 9 8.18 16.81 7.22
C LEU A 9 8.39 17.95 6.22
N GLN A 10 8.09 17.73 4.94
CA GLN A 10 8.26 18.75 3.90
C GLN A 10 7.44 20.01 4.18
N ARG A 11 6.19 19.85 4.64
CA ARG A 11 5.33 21.00 5.01
C ARG A 11 5.93 21.79 6.16
N THR A 12 6.40 21.10 7.19
CA THR A 12 7.10 21.72 8.32
C THR A 12 8.35 22.48 7.86
N MET A 13 9.17 21.88 6.99
CA MET A 13 10.33 22.55 6.40
C MET A 13 9.92 23.82 5.65
N ASN A 14 8.86 23.77 4.84
CA ASN A 14 8.37 24.94 4.11
C ASN A 14 7.88 26.06 5.04
N GLU A 15 7.25 25.72 6.16
CA GLU A 15 6.84 26.71 7.16
C GLU A 15 8.03 27.39 7.83
N ILE A 16 9.10 26.64 8.12
CA ILE A 16 10.36 27.19 8.64
C ILE A 16 10.97 28.16 7.62
N TYR A 17 11.09 27.74 6.36
CA TYR A 17 11.66 28.59 5.31
C TYR A 17 10.83 29.86 5.06
N LYS A 18 9.49 29.79 5.21
CA LYS A 18 8.59 30.92 4.96
C LYS A 18 8.51 31.91 6.14
N ASN A 19 8.47 31.41 7.38
CA ASN A 19 8.21 32.23 8.57
C ASN A 19 9.46 32.50 9.42
N GLY A 20 10.61 31.90 9.07
CA GLY A 20 11.89 32.13 9.74
C GLY A 20 11.82 31.92 11.25
N SER A 21 12.44 32.83 12.01
CA SER A 21 12.55 32.76 13.47
C SER A 21 11.21 32.83 14.24
N ASN A 22 10.11 33.19 13.56
CA ASN A 22 8.77 33.23 14.14
C ASN A 22 7.94 31.95 13.87
N ALA A 23 8.53 30.96 13.20
CA ALA A 23 7.88 29.67 13.00
C ALA A 23 7.70 28.96 14.35
N ASN A 24 6.46 28.89 14.85
CA ASN A 24 6.12 28.08 16.01
C ASN A 24 5.87 26.64 15.57
N ILE A 25 6.89 25.80 15.69
CA ILE A 25 6.89 24.43 15.17
C ILE A 25 6.63 23.45 16.32
N MET A 26 5.54 22.69 16.24
CA MET A 26 5.35 21.55 17.15
C MET A 26 6.35 20.44 16.78
N PRO A 27 7.00 19.77 17.76
CA PRO A 27 7.90 18.66 17.47
C PRO A 27 7.22 17.56 16.65
N LEU A 28 7.79 17.23 15.49
CA LEU A 28 7.32 16.15 14.64
C LEU A 28 7.51 14.81 15.38
N LYS A 29 6.40 14.14 15.70
CA LYS A 29 6.42 12.78 16.22
C LYS A 29 6.20 11.80 15.07
N PHE A 30 7.26 11.11 14.67
CA PHE A 30 7.15 10.01 13.72
C PHE A 30 6.76 8.74 14.48
N THR A 31 5.56 8.25 14.21
CA THR A 31 5.16 6.91 14.66
C THR A 31 5.75 5.88 13.72
N ALA A 32 6.34 4.82 14.28
CA ALA A 32 6.80 3.70 13.47
C ALA A 32 5.60 3.13 12.67
N PRO A 33 5.77 2.80 11.38
CA PRO A 33 4.72 2.14 10.63
C PRO A 33 4.40 0.78 11.27
N SER A 34 3.14 0.36 11.19
CA SER A 34 2.76 -0.98 11.65
C SER A 34 3.39 -2.04 10.73
N MET A 35 3.71 -3.21 11.30
CA MET A 35 4.21 -4.35 10.52
C MET A 35 3.25 -4.76 9.39
N ALA A 36 1.93 -4.62 9.62
CA ALA A 36 0.93 -4.86 8.57
C ALA A 36 1.13 -3.94 7.35
N SER A 37 1.37 -2.65 7.56
CA SER A 37 1.59 -1.70 6.46
C SER A 37 2.93 -1.93 5.73
N VAL A 38 3.95 -2.43 6.43
CA VAL A 38 5.23 -2.80 5.82
C VAL A 38 5.05 -4.02 4.91
N LEU A 39 4.38 -5.06 5.40
CA LEU A 39 4.13 -6.27 4.62
C LEU A 39 3.26 -6.00 3.38
N GLU A 40 2.22 -5.19 3.52
CA GLU A 40 1.39 -4.77 2.39
C GLU A 40 2.20 -4.06 1.30
N GLN A 41 3.06 -3.11 1.68
CA GLN A 41 3.94 -2.41 0.75
C GLN A 41 4.95 -3.36 0.07
N LEU A 42 5.53 -4.30 0.82
CA LEU A 42 6.44 -5.31 0.27
C LEU A 42 5.74 -6.23 -0.72
N ASN A 43 4.51 -6.65 -0.42
CA ASN A 43 3.73 -7.48 -1.33
C ASN A 43 3.45 -6.75 -2.64
N ILE A 44 3.03 -5.48 -2.58
CA ILE A 44 2.80 -4.66 -3.79
C ILE A 44 4.08 -4.55 -4.63
N ILE A 45 5.22 -4.26 -4.01
CA ILE A 45 6.52 -4.13 -4.70
C ILE A 45 6.92 -5.44 -5.37
N ASN A 46 6.70 -6.57 -4.68
CA ASN A 46 7.02 -7.89 -5.21
C ASN A 46 5.95 -8.42 -6.20
N GLY A 47 4.91 -7.65 -6.51
CA GLY A 47 3.83 -8.06 -7.41
C GLY A 47 2.88 -9.12 -6.82
N ILE A 48 2.87 -9.28 -5.49
CA ILE A 48 1.96 -10.16 -4.77
C ILE A 48 0.67 -9.40 -4.47
N LEU A 49 -0.44 -9.84 -5.05
CA LEU A 49 -1.77 -9.26 -4.86
C LEU A 49 -2.70 -10.26 -4.17
N PHE A 50 -3.35 -9.83 -3.09
CA PHE A 50 -4.37 -10.62 -2.41
C PHE A 50 -5.75 -10.23 -2.94
N ILE A 51 -6.41 -11.15 -3.64
CA ILE A 51 -7.78 -10.98 -4.13
C ILE A 51 -8.69 -11.88 -3.29
N PRO A 52 -9.57 -11.32 -2.44
CA PRO A 52 -10.54 -12.14 -1.71
C PRO A 52 -11.55 -12.71 -2.71
N LEU A 53 -11.69 -14.03 -2.71
CA LEU A 53 -12.68 -14.73 -3.53
C LEU A 53 -13.89 -15.11 -2.67
N SER A 54 -15.09 -14.89 -3.20
CA SER A 54 -16.27 -15.56 -2.66
C SER A 54 -16.28 -17.04 -3.04
N GLN A 55 -17.11 -17.84 -2.35
CA GLN A 55 -17.27 -19.26 -2.69
C GLN A 55 -17.71 -19.45 -4.15
N LYS A 56 -18.61 -18.59 -4.63
CA LYS A 56 -19.08 -18.59 -6.03
C LYS A 56 -17.97 -18.26 -7.01
N ASP A 57 -17.12 -17.28 -6.70
CA ASP A 57 -16.00 -16.90 -7.57
C ASP A 57 -14.97 -18.03 -7.66
N LEU A 58 -14.74 -18.74 -6.56
CA LEU A 58 -13.85 -19.90 -6.53
C LEU A 58 -14.38 -21.06 -7.40
N GLU A 59 -15.68 -21.33 -7.35
CA GLU A 59 -16.32 -22.35 -8.18
C GLU A 59 -16.23 -22.00 -9.67
N ASN A 60 -16.53 -20.75 -10.03
CA ASN A 60 -16.39 -20.26 -11.40
C ASN A 60 -14.95 -20.37 -11.90
N LEU A 61 -13.96 -20.02 -11.06
CA LEU A 61 -12.55 -20.11 -11.42
C LEU A 61 -12.13 -21.56 -11.68
N LYS A 62 -12.57 -22.51 -10.84
CA LYS A 62 -12.30 -23.94 -11.06
C LYS A 62 -12.89 -24.43 -12.38
N ALA A 63 -14.11 -24.03 -12.71
CA ALA A 63 -14.77 -24.41 -13.96
C ALA A 63 -14.03 -23.86 -15.18
N GLU A 64 -13.60 -22.59 -15.14
CA GLU A 64 -12.84 -21.96 -16.22
C GLU A 64 -11.48 -22.61 -16.43
N VAL A 65 -10.77 -22.98 -15.35
CA VAL A 65 -9.48 -23.70 -15.42
C VAL A 65 -9.66 -25.06 -16.10
N GLN A 66 -10.68 -25.84 -15.70
CA GLN A 66 -10.96 -27.14 -16.33
C GLN A 66 -11.29 -27.00 -17.82
N ARG A 67 -12.09 -26.01 -18.19
CA ARG A 67 -12.44 -25.73 -19.59
C ARG A 67 -11.19 -25.44 -20.44
N ARG A 68 -10.25 -24.65 -19.91
CA ARG A 68 -9.00 -24.32 -20.62
C ARG A 68 -8.07 -25.52 -20.80
N GLN A 69 -8.02 -26.43 -19.82
CA GLN A 69 -7.24 -27.66 -19.94
C GLN A 69 -7.76 -28.55 -21.07
N GLN A 70 -9.08 -28.76 -21.15
CA GLN A 70 -9.70 -29.55 -22.21
C GLN A 70 -9.45 -28.97 -23.62
N LEU A 71 -9.43 -27.64 -23.74
CA LEU A 71 -9.15 -26.94 -25.01
C LEU A 71 -7.66 -27.00 -25.42
N GLN A 72 -6.73 -27.18 -24.48
CA GLN A 72 -5.30 -27.35 -24.79
C GLN A 72 -4.94 -28.80 -25.11
N GLU A 73 -5.75 -29.75 -24.67
CA GLU A 73 -5.59 -31.19 -24.90
C GLU A 73 -6.28 -31.69 -26.18
N SER A 74 -7.01 -30.83 -26.90
CA SER A 74 -7.68 -31.12 -28.19
C SER A 74 -6.96 -30.48 -29.36
#